data_AF-A0A955C620-F1
#
_entry.id   AF-A0A955C620-F1
#
_cell.length_a   1.000
_cell.length_b   1.000
_cell.length_c   1.000
_cell.angle_alpha   90.00
_cell.angle_beta   90.00
_cell.angle_gamma   90.00
#
_symmetry.space_group_name_H-M   'P 1'
#
loop_
_entity.id
_entity.type
_entity.pdbx_description
1 polymer ?
#
loop_
_entity_poly.entity_id
_entity_poly.type
_entity_poly.pdbx_seq_one_letter_code
_entity_poly.pdbx_strand_id
1 'polypeptide(L)'
;MVKSVLWVGVIGFAFAMGPEVRAICNDNDSDGYGSPGDPSCPNGPATDCNDANFNIHPGATEILCNSVDENCNGLGDDDRNIDGDPVTFCNGDCDDNNNTIYPGATEIPCNLIDENCNGFGDDDSDSDGDGWTACFGDCNDLVNSINPGQAEVCNDAIDNDCDGDTDCADNECVAHPACGTIDTDGDGIPDSSDACPNTPPGTAVDGTGRPIGDFDFDCDTDLVDYAIFISGFTGPL
;
A
#
# COMPACT_ATOMS: atom_id res chain seq x y z
N MET A 1 29.27 60.97 91.64
CA MET A 1 30.52 60.21 91.85
C MET A 1 30.38 58.84 91.20
N VAL A 2 31.30 58.51 90.30
CA VAL A 2 31.73 57.19 89.78
C VAL A 2 30.73 56.13 89.23
N LYS A 3 30.80 55.99 87.89
CA LYS A 3 30.86 54.81 87.00
C LYS A 3 30.33 53.44 87.48
N SER A 4 29.53 52.79 86.63
CA SER A 4 29.77 51.41 86.16
C SER A 4 28.98 51.12 84.87
N VAL A 5 29.68 50.58 83.88
CA VAL A 5 29.19 50.10 82.58
C VAL A 5 28.82 48.63 82.72
N LEU A 6 27.72 48.16 82.13
CA LEU A 6 27.64 46.77 81.64
C LEU A 6 26.70 46.65 80.44
N TRP A 7 27.03 45.66 79.62
CA TRP A 7 26.81 45.51 78.19
C TRP A 7 25.43 44.96 77.78
N VAL A 8 25.16 45.11 76.49
CA VAL A 8 23.94 44.83 75.70
C VAL A 8 23.52 43.36 75.72
N GLY A 9 22.21 43.09 75.75
CA GLY A 9 21.63 41.78 75.45
C GLY A 9 20.33 41.94 74.66
N VAL A 10 20.42 41.88 73.33
CA VAL A 10 19.25 41.78 72.44
C VAL A 10 18.58 40.43 72.72
N ILE A 11 17.30 40.47 73.07
CA ILE A 11 16.47 39.27 73.28
C ILE A 11 16.21 38.67 71.89
N GLY A 12 17.17 37.87 71.40
CA GLY A 12 17.00 37.08 70.19
C GLY A 12 15.95 36.01 70.45
N PHE A 13 14.82 36.10 69.76
CA PHE A 13 13.88 35.00 69.63
C PHE A 13 14.62 33.80 69.06
N ALA A 14 14.88 32.79 69.90
CA ALA A 14 15.30 31.49 69.44
C ALA A 14 14.11 30.86 68.69
N PHE A 15 14.13 30.93 67.36
CA PHE A 15 13.36 30.01 66.53
C PHE A 15 13.90 28.62 66.82
N ALA A 16 13.18 27.85 67.64
CA ALA A 16 13.42 26.43 67.78
C ALA A 16 13.05 25.77 66.44
N MET A 17 14.05 25.56 65.61
CA MET A 17 13.96 24.62 64.50
C MET A 17 13.87 23.24 65.16
N GLY A 18 12.69 22.62 65.12
CA GLY A 18 12.54 21.23 65.55
C GLY A 18 13.50 20.32 64.77
N PRO A 19 13.78 19.10 65.25
CA PRO A 19 14.60 18.17 64.48
C PRO A 19 13.89 17.94 63.14
N GLU A 20 14.51 18.38 62.06
CA GLU A 20 14.09 17.92 60.74
C GLU A 20 14.34 16.43 60.72
N VAL A 21 13.27 15.64 60.83
CA VAL A 21 13.31 14.23 60.51
C VAL A 21 13.60 14.22 59.02
N ARG A 22 14.87 14.05 58.66
CA ARG A 22 15.28 13.88 57.26
C ARG A 22 14.48 12.66 56.79
N ALA A 23 13.46 12.88 55.97
CA ALA A 23 12.69 11.80 55.39
C ALA A 23 13.70 10.89 54.69
N ILE A 24 13.72 9.63 55.11
CA ILE A 24 14.54 8.61 54.49
C ILE A 24 13.71 8.13 53.30
N CYS A 25 14.33 7.99 52.14
CA CYS A 25 13.72 7.40 50.96
C CYS A 25 12.94 6.14 51.34
N ASN A 26 11.64 6.16 51.06
CA ASN A 26 10.78 4.99 51.20
C ASN A 26 10.75 4.30 49.83
N ASP A 27 11.60 3.28 49.71
CA ASP A 27 11.91 2.53 48.49
C ASP A 27 11.75 1.04 48.83
N ASN A 28 10.59 0.46 48.49
CA ASN A 28 10.24 -0.91 48.90
C ASN A 28 10.72 -1.96 47.90
N ASP A 29 10.91 -1.60 46.63
CA ASP A 29 11.30 -2.51 45.55
C ASP A 29 12.75 -2.35 45.09
N SER A 30 13.46 -1.37 45.66
CA SER A 30 14.90 -1.16 45.53
C SER A 30 15.35 -0.74 44.13
N ASP A 31 14.53 0.02 43.39
CA ASP A 31 14.95 0.64 42.12
C ASP A 31 15.66 1.99 42.31
N GLY A 32 15.62 2.55 43.53
CA GLY A 32 16.28 3.79 43.90
C GLY A 32 15.42 5.05 43.72
N TYR A 33 14.15 4.90 43.38
CA TYR A 33 13.09 5.89 43.54
C TYR A 33 12.23 5.54 44.75
N GLY A 34 11.26 6.39 45.11
CA GLY A 34 10.40 6.12 46.25
C GLY A 34 9.05 6.80 46.15
N SER A 35 8.09 6.33 46.95
CA SER A 35 6.72 6.86 46.96
C SER A 35 6.26 7.21 48.39
N PRO A 36 6.04 8.52 48.71
CA PRO A 36 6.27 9.69 47.86
C PRO A 36 7.75 9.92 47.57
N GLY A 37 8.05 10.57 46.44
CA GLY A 37 9.44 10.88 46.03
C GLY A 37 10.15 11.81 47.02
N ASP A 38 11.45 11.58 47.23
CA ASP A 38 12.26 12.34 48.20
C ASP A 38 13.69 12.62 47.67
N PRO A 39 14.29 13.81 47.90
CA PRO A 39 15.66 14.11 47.48
C PRO A 39 16.75 13.21 48.08
N SER A 40 16.43 12.42 49.11
CA SER A 40 17.33 11.44 49.71
C SER A 40 17.40 10.11 48.96
N CYS A 41 16.49 9.85 48.01
CA CYS A 41 16.52 8.64 47.19
C CYS A 41 17.73 8.63 46.23
N PRO A 42 18.33 7.45 45.95
CA PRO A 42 19.49 7.32 45.06
C PRO A 42 19.33 8.01 43.69
N ASN A 43 18.14 7.94 43.10
CA ASN A 43 17.84 8.50 41.78
C ASN A 43 17.11 9.86 41.84
N GLY A 44 17.06 10.48 43.01
CA GLY A 44 16.53 11.83 43.22
C GLY A 44 15.05 11.90 43.61
N PRO A 45 14.43 13.09 43.54
CA PRO A 45 13.13 13.37 44.17
C PRO A 45 11.91 13.00 43.33
N ALA A 46 12.10 12.35 42.17
CA ALA A 46 10.98 11.91 41.35
C ALA A 46 10.19 10.84 42.12
N THR A 47 8.86 10.89 41.99
CA THR A 47 7.98 9.93 42.68
C THR A 47 7.89 8.66 41.87
N ASP A 48 8.10 7.54 42.54
CA ASP A 48 7.77 6.23 42.03
C ASP A 48 6.24 6.02 42.04
N CYS A 49 5.70 5.71 40.87
CA CYS A 49 4.29 5.46 40.66
C CYS A 49 3.87 4.03 41.08
N ASN A 50 4.82 3.10 41.26
CA ASN A 50 4.59 1.77 41.80
C ASN A 50 5.78 1.24 42.63
N ASP A 51 5.86 1.72 43.88
CA ASP A 51 6.83 1.37 44.94
C ASP A 51 6.65 -0.06 45.50
N ALA A 52 6.47 -1.01 44.59
CA ALA A 52 6.37 -2.45 44.79
C ALA A 52 6.86 -3.25 43.55
N ASN A 53 7.24 -2.58 42.47
CA ASN A 53 7.77 -3.17 41.25
C ASN A 53 8.94 -2.37 40.69
N PHE A 54 10.15 -2.90 40.86
CA PHE A 54 11.41 -2.28 40.44
C PHE A 54 11.54 -1.95 38.93
N ASN A 55 10.62 -2.40 38.07
CA ASN A 55 10.61 -2.05 36.64
C ASN A 55 9.73 -0.83 36.31
N ILE A 56 8.98 -0.32 37.28
CA ILE A 56 8.08 0.82 37.11
C ILE A 56 8.66 1.96 37.93
N HIS A 57 9.29 2.90 37.25
CA HIS A 57 9.95 4.04 37.88
C HIS A 57 10.21 5.15 36.88
N PRO A 58 10.46 6.39 37.34
CA PRO A 58 10.81 7.51 36.48
C PRO A 58 11.88 7.16 35.43
N GLY A 59 11.54 7.30 34.15
CA GLY A 59 12.44 7.04 33.02
C GLY A 59 12.67 5.56 32.68
N ALA A 60 11.86 4.63 33.19
CA ALA A 60 11.81 3.27 32.69
C ALA A 60 11.40 3.22 31.20
N THR A 61 11.55 2.07 30.55
CA THR A 61 11.08 1.87 29.17
C THR A 61 9.63 1.41 29.20
N GLU A 62 8.77 2.09 28.43
CA GLU A 62 7.37 1.72 28.27
C GLU A 62 7.22 0.35 27.60
N ILE A 63 6.32 -0.44 28.16
CA ILE A 63 5.82 -1.67 27.56
C ILE A 63 4.50 -1.31 26.89
N LEU A 64 4.59 -0.98 25.60
CA LEU A 64 3.44 -0.64 24.77
C LEU A 64 2.28 -1.63 24.93
N CYS A 65 1.09 -1.07 25.05
CA CYS A 65 -0.21 -1.72 25.00
C CYS A 65 -0.55 -2.56 26.24
N ASN A 66 -0.04 -2.17 27.41
CA ASN A 66 -0.40 -2.75 28.69
C ASN A 66 -1.10 -1.75 29.64
N SER A 67 -1.16 -0.46 29.26
CA SER A 67 -1.78 0.64 30.01
C SER A 67 -1.16 0.92 31.38
N VAL A 68 0.09 0.50 31.59
CA VAL A 68 0.86 0.73 32.81
C VAL A 68 1.89 1.80 32.50
N ASP A 69 1.83 2.92 33.21
CA ASP A 69 2.84 3.98 33.14
C ASP A 69 4.16 3.48 33.77
N GLU A 70 4.98 2.78 33.00
CA GLU A 70 6.26 2.25 33.49
C GLU A 70 7.21 3.38 33.86
N ASN A 71 7.23 4.45 33.06
CA ASN A 71 8.22 5.51 33.19
C ASN A 71 7.77 6.67 34.10
N CYS A 72 6.61 6.52 34.75
CA CYS A 72 5.97 7.48 35.65
C CYS A 72 5.83 8.90 35.07
N ASN A 73 5.59 9.04 33.76
CA ASN A 73 5.42 10.34 33.09
C ASN A 73 3.95 10.81 33.06
N GLY A 74 3.02 9.96 33.50
CA GLY A 74 1.57 10.21 33.49
C GLY A 74 0.85 9.70 32.25
N LEU A 75 1.52 9.00 31.35
CA LEU A 75 0.99 8.31 30.18
C LEU A 75 1.28 6.82 30.33
N GLY A 76 0.29 5.98 30.02
CA GLY A 76 0.39 4.54 30.32
C GLY A 76 1.07 3.68 29.25
N ASP A 77 1.32 4.19 28.05
CA ASP A 77 1.90 3.38 26.96
C ASP A 77 2.78 4.23 26.02
N ASP A 78 2.88 5.55 26.23
CA ASP A 78 3.45 6.54 25.29
C ASP A 78 3.04 6.33 23.80
N ASP A 79 1.87 5.74 23.58
CA ASP A 79 1.32 5.32 22.29
C ASP A 79 0.88 6.54 21.46
N ARG A 80 1.86 7.18 20.81
CA ARG A 80 1.63 8.30 19.91
C ARG A 80 1.33 7.74 18.53
N ASN A 81 0.20 8.13 17.98
CA ASN A 81 -0.05 8.01 16.55
C ASN A 81 1.01 8.83 15.77
N ILE A 82 1.90 8.14 15.05
CA ILE A 82 3.05 8.75 14.37
C ILE A 82 2.65 9.36 13.01
N ASP A 83 1.73 8.74 12.27
CA ASP A 83 1.40 9.09 10.88
C ASP A 83 0.15 9.97 10.70
N GLY A 84 -0.63 10.13 11.77
CA GLY A 84 -1.82 10.97 11.89
C GLY A 84 -3.12 10.33 11.41
N ASP A 85 -3.20 9.01 11.28
CA ASP A 85 -4.44 8.30 10.92
C ASP A 85 -5.50 8.31 12.08
N PRO A 86 -6.62 7.58 11.96
CA PRO A 86 -7.60 7.47 13.05
C PRO A 86 -7.24 6.49 14.19
N VAL A 87 -6.22 5.65 14.05
CA VAL A 87 -5.91 4.53 14.96
C VAL A 87 -4.53 4.75 15.60
N THR A 88 -4.13 3.97 16.58
CA THR A 88 -2.75 3.96 17.11
C THR A 88 -2.26 2.53 17.08
N PHE A 89 -0.95 2.32 17.18
CA PHE A 89 -0.38 0.99 17.27
C PHE A 89 -1.09 0.10 18.31
N CYS A 90 -1.34 0.58 19.54
CA CYS A 90 -2.03 -0.22 20.55
C CYS A 90 -3.53 -0.41 20.31
N ASN A 91 -4.12 0.39 19.43
CA ASN A 91 -5.51 0.28 19.03
C ASN A 91 -5.71 -0.56 17.76
N GLY A 92 -4.65 -1.22 17.27
CA GLY A 92 -4.71 -2.20 16.19
C GLY A 92 -4.14 -1.74 14.85
N ASP A 93 -3.45 -0.60 14.82
CA ASP A 93 -2.70 -0.18 13.63
C ASP A 93 -1.53 -1.13 13.36
N CYS A 94 -1.46 -1.66 12.14
CA CYS A 94 -0.44 -2.58 11.69
C CYS A 94 0.77 -1.90 11.02
N ASP A 95 0.69 -0.61 10.66
CA ASP A 95 1.83 0.22 10.23
C ASP A 95 1.65 1.69 10.66
N ASP A 96 2.00 1.98 11.91
CA ASP A 96 1.94 3.31 12.54
C ASP A 96 2.82 4.39 11.85
N ASN A 97 3.55 4.05 10.78
CA ASN A 97 4.29 5.02 9.96
C ASN A 97 3.58 5.36 8.64
N ASN A 98 2.41 4.78 8.38
CA ASN A 98 1.69 4.92 7.13
C ASN A 98 0.18 5.09 7.33
N ASN A 99 -0.29 6.34 7.22
CA ASN A 99 -1.69 6.69 7.48
C ASN A 99 -2.73 6.17 6.48
N THR A 100 -2.33 5.31 5.54
CA THR A 100 -3.23 4.57 4.67
C THR A 100 -3.42 3.12 5.09
N ILE A 101 -2.66 2.65 6.09
CA ILE A 101 -2.68 1.28 6.61
C ILE A 101 -3.20 1.39 8.05
N TYR A 102 -4.45 0.99 8.29
CA TYR A 102 -5.08 1.01 9.60
C TYR A 102 -6.40 0.22 9.57
N PRO A 103 -6.90 -0.25 10.73
CA PRO A 103 -8.20 -0.92 10.82
C PRO A 103 -9.35 -0.23 10.08
N GLY A 104 -9.85 -0.89 9.03
CA GLY A 104 -10.94 -0.38 8.20
C GLY A 104 -10.54 0.60 7.10
N ALA A 105 -9.25 0.73 6.79
CA ALA A 105 -8.78 1.33 5.55
C ALA A 105 -9.36 0.57 4.33
N THR A 106 -9.29 1.20 3.15
CA THR A 106 -9.69 0.55 1.90
C THR A 106 -8.51 -0.23 1.35
N GLU A 107 -8.70 -1.53 1.12
CA GLU A 107 -7.73 -2.39 0.45
C GLU A 107 -7.36 -1.85 -0.93
N ILE A 108 -6.07 -1.81 -1.21
CA ILE A 108 -5.52 -1.58 -2.52
C ILE A 108 -5.33 -2.95 -3.16
N PRO A 109 -6.15 -3.32 -4.16
CA PRO A 109 -6.06 -4.65 -4.73
C PRO A 109 -4.67 -4.94 -5.29
N CYS A 110 -4.19 -6.14 -5.02
CA CYS A 110 -3.09 -6.81 -5.69
C CYS A 110 -1.72 -6.23 -5.35
N ASN A 111 -1.55 -5.77 -4.11
CA ASN A 111 -0.27 -5.31 -3.59
C ASN A 111 0.26 -6.14 -2.41
N LEU A 112 -0.54 -7.11 -1.92
CA LEU A 112 -0.23 -8.01 -0.81
C LEU A 112 -0.01 -7.29 0.54
N ILE A 113 -0.45 -6.05 0.68
CA ILE A 113 -0.37 -5.25 1.90
C ILE A 113 -1.75 -5.27 2.57
N ASP A 114 -1.79 -5.69 3.83
CA ASP A 114 -3.02 -5.66 4.65
C ASP A 114 -3.31 -4.21 5.07
N GLU A 115 -3.94 -3.42 4.20
CA GLU A 115 -4.23 -2.02 4.52
C GLU A 115 -5.22 -1.91 5.68
N ASN A 116 -6.20 -2.80 5.75
CA ASN A 116 -7.27 -2.70 6.73
C ASN A 116 -6.99 -3.48 8.03
N CYS A 117 -5.78 -4.02 8.18
CA CYS A 117 -5.27 -4.76 9.34
C CYS A 117 -6.18 -5.93 9.78
N ASN A 118 -6.85 -6.62 8.86
CA ASN A 118 -7.73 -7.75 9.17
C ASN A 118 -7.01 -9.12 9.14
N GLY A 119 -5.72 -9.13 8.80
CA GLY A 119 -4.89 -10.33 8.68
C GLY A 119 -4.80 -10.91 7.26
N PHE A 120 -5.38 -10.25 6.26
CA PHE A 120 -5.32 -10.64 4.85
C PHE A 120 -4.67 -9.51 4.06
N GLY A 121 -3.61 -9.82 3.30
CA GLY A 121 -2.87 -8.81 2.54
C GLY A 121 -3.57 -8.33 1.28
N ASP A 122 -4.59 -9.04 0.83
CA ASP A 122 -5.54 -8.59 -0.17
C ASP A 122 -6.83 -9.32 0.21
N ASP A 123 -7.94 -8.60 0.39
CA ASP A 123 -9.29 -9.17 0.62
C ASP A 123 -9.87 -9.88 -0.62
N ASP A 124 -9.00 -10.25 -1.54
CA ASP A 124 -9.35 -10.91 -2.79
C ASP A 124 -9.74 -12.36 -2.52
N SER A 125 -10.89 -12.75 -3.04
CA SER A 125 -11.46 -14.08 -2.84
C SER A 125 -11.80 -14.69 -4.18
N ASP A 126 -11.29 -15.90 -4.44
CA ASP A 126 -11.69 -16.74 -5.56
C ASP A 126 -13.20 -17.05 -5.45
N SER A 127 -14.03 -16.28 -6.15
CA SER A 127 -15.48 -16.31 -5.94
C SER A 127 -16.15 -17.48 -6.67
N ASP A 128 -15.51 -18.08 -7.68
CA ASP A 128 -16.05 -19.20 -8.46
C ASP A 128 -15.34 -20.55 -8.23
N GLY A 129 -14.19 -20.54 -7.54
CA GLY A 129 -13.46 -21.70 -7.08
C GLY A 129 -12.52 -22.33 -8.11
N ASP A 130 -12.04 -21.57 -9.11
CA ASP A 130 -11.15 -22.07 -10.16
C ASP A 130 -9.65 -21.97 -9.83
N GLY A 131 -9.32 -21.28 -8.74
CA GLY A 131 -7.96 -21.07 -8.25
C GLY A 131 -7.28 -19.80 -8.77
N TRP A 132 -7.97 -19.00 -9.58
CA TRP A 132 -7.62 -17.63 -9.94
C TRP A 132 -8.47 -16.66 -9.14
N THR A 133 -7.94 -15.46 -8.97
CA THR A 133 -8.67 -14.35 -8.35
C THR A 133 -8.49 -13.14 -9.25
N ALA A 134 -9.27 -12.09 -9.03
CA ALA A 134 -9.12 -10.83 -9.77
C ALA A 134 -7.65 -10.35 -9.78
N CYS A 135 -6.93 -10.49 -8.66
CA CYS A 135 -5.52 -10.11 -8.57
C CYS A 135 -4.53 -11.04 -9.24
N PHE A 136 -4.90 -12.29 -9.48
CA PHE A 136 -4.07 -13.23 -10.24
C PHE A 136 -4.39 -13.22 -11.74
N GLY A 137 -5.22 -12.28 -12.21
CA GLY A 137 -5.49 -12.07 -13.63
C GLY A 137 -6.82 -12.65 -14.10
N ASP A 138 -7.70 -13.03 -13.18
CA ASP A 138 -9.06 -13.41 -13.52
C ASP A 138 -9.85 -12.19 -14.03
N CYS A 139 -10.23 -12.23 -15.30
CA CYS A 139 -11.00 -11.19 -15.95
C CYS A 139 -12.51 -11.29 -15.66
N ASN A 140 -12.98 -12.40 -15.06
CA ASN A 140 -14.33 -12.57 -14.53
C ASN A 140 -14.40 -13.61 -13.39
N ASP A 141 -14.06 -13.17 -12.18
CA ASP A 141 -14.04 -13.95 -10.91
C ASP A 141 -15.37 -14.62 -10.51
N LEU A 142 -16.44 -14.46 -11.29
CA LEU A 142 -17.74 -15.10 -11.07
C LEU A 142 -17.98 -16.30 -12.00
N VAL A 143 -17.05 -16.61 -12.91
CA VAL A 143 -17.20 -17.61 -13.96
C VAL A 143 -15.90 -18.40 -14.17
N ASN A 144 -15.86 -19.61 -13.59
CA ASN A 144 -14.70 -20.51 -13.55
C ASN A 144 -14.10 -20.98 -14.89
N SER A 145 -14.71 -20.58 -16.00
CA SER A 145 -14.26 -20.85 -17.36
C SER A 145 -13.68 -19.62 -18.04
N ILE A 146 -13.54 -18.51 -17.32
CA ILE A 146 -13.00 -17.24 -17.78
C ILE A 146 -11.82 -16.91 -16.87
N ASN A 147 -10.64 -17.43 -17.17
CA ASN A 147 -9.43 -17.24 -16.35
C ASN A 147 -8.16 -17.46 -17.18
N PRO A 148 -6.99 -16.99 -16.71
CA PRO A 148 -5.73 -17.12 -17.42
C PRO A 148 -5.42 -18.52 -17.96
N GLY A 149 -5.30 -18.63 -19.29
CA GLY A 149 -4.90 -19.85 -19.99
C GLY A 149 -6.01 -20.90 -20.19
N GLN A 150 -7.28 -20.49 -20.11
CA GLN A 150 -8.38 -21.27 -20.67
C GLN A 150 -8.30 -21.34 -22.21
N ALA A 151 -9.23 -22.07 -22.82
CA ALA A 151 -9.38 -22.06 -24.27
C ALA A 151 -10.41 -20.99 -24.66
N GLU A 152 -10.05 -20.12 -25.60
CA GLU A 152 -10.94 -19.08 -26.11
C GLU A 152 -12.16 -19.66 -26.84
N VAL A 153 -13.34 -19.13 -26.54
CA VAL A 153 -14.59 -19.37 -27.25
C VAL A 153 -14.74 -18.31 -28.32
N CYS A 154 -14.19 -18.60 -29.50
CA CYS A 154 -14.02 -17.67 -30.62
C CYS A 154 -15.29 -17.08 -31.30
N ASN A 155 -16.44 -17.03 -30.63
CA ASN A 155 -17.67 -16.50 -31.19
C ASN A 155 -18.66 -15.96 -30.13
N ASP A 156 -18.21 -15.63 -28.93
CA ASP A 156 -19.06 -15.15 -27.84
C ASP A 156 -18.71 -13.75 -27.32
N ALA A 157 -17.66 -13.13 -27.88
CA ALA A 157 -17.15 -11.80 -27.59
C ALA A 157 -16.69 -11.62 -26.14
N ILE A 158 -16.20 -12.69 -25.52
CA ILE A 158 -15.65 -12.71 -24.16
C ILE A 158 -14.20 -13.21 -24.26
N ASP A 159 -13.28 -12.47 -23.63
CA ASP A 159 -11.90 -12.92 -23.39
C ASP A 159 -11.94 -14.03 -22.33
N ASN A 160 -11.97 -15.29 -22.75
CA ASN A 160 -12.11 -16.44 -21.85
C ASN A 160 -10.78 -16.86 -21.23
N ASP A 161 -9.66 -16.55 -21.88
CA ASP A 161 -8.33 -16.92 -21.38
C ASP A 161 -7.54 -15.77 -20.77
N CYS A 162 -8.18 -14.60 -20.66
CA CYS A 162 -7.72 -13.37 -20.02
C CYS A 162 -6.37 -12.86 -20.55
N ASP A 163 -6.10 -13.04 -21.85
CA ASP A 163 -4.88 -12.57 -22.50
C ASP A 163 -4.99 -11.13 -23.05
N GLY A 164 -6.21 -10.58 -23.06
CA GLY A 164 -6.55 -9.22 -23.46
C GLY A 164 -7.13 -9.10 -24.88
N ASP A 165 -7.18 -10.19 -25.64
CA ASP A 165 -7.83 -10.26 -26.95
C ASP A 165 -9.18 -10.97 -26.85
N THR A 166 -10.06 -10.80 -27.84
CA THR A 166 -11.40 -11.41 -27.84
C THR A 166 -11.71 -12.00 -29.20
N ASP A 167 -12.30 -13.19 -29.23
CA ASP A 167 -12.73 -13.87 -30.46
C ASP A 167 -11.68 -13.75 -31.60
N CYS A 168 -12.01 -13.05 -32.69
CA CYS A 168 -11.17 -12.97 -33.88
C CYS A 168 -10.02 -11.96 -33.78
N ALA A 169 -9.98 -11.17 -32.71
CA ALA A 169 -8.80 -10.40 -32.36
C ALA A 169 -7.72 -11.29 -31.72
N ASP A 170 -8.11 -12.43 -31.16
CA ASP A 170 -7.22 -13.40 -30.52
C ASP A 170 -6.54 -14.30 -31.57
N ASN A 171 -5.22 -14.48 -31.40
CA ASN A 171 -4.38 -15.32 -32.26
C ASN A 171 -4.75 -16.80 -32.19
N GLU A 172 -5.36 -17.25 -31.11
CA GLU A 172 -5.79 -18.61 -30.84
C GLU A 172 -7.02 -18.95 -31.70
N CYS A 173 -7.75 -17.91 -32.12
CA CYS A 173 -9.00 -17.97 -32.85
C CYS A 173 -8.91 -17.62 -34.34
N VAL A 174 -7.76 -17.19 -34.85
CA VAL A 174 -7.58 -16.83 -36.28
C VAL A 174 -7.92 -17.95 -37.26
N ALA A 175 -7.80 -19.21 -36.83
CA ALA A 175 -8.15 -20.39 -37.63
C ALA A 175 -9.58 -20.91 -37.35
N HIS A 176 -10.32 -20.28 -36.43
CA HIS A 176 -11.66 -20.71 -36.07
C HIS A 176 -12.68 -20.36 -37.17
N PRO A 177 -13.64 -21.25 -37.51
CA PRO A 177 -14.61 -21.00 -38.57
C PRO A 177 -15.48 -19.75 -38.39
N ALA A 178 -15.64 -19.28 -37.15
CA ALA A 178 -16.34 -18.02 -36.86
C ALA A 178 -15.60 -16.80 -37.43
N CYS A 179 -14.26 -16.85 -37.46
CA CYS A 179 -13.42 -15.73 -37.90
C CYS A 179 -13.21 -15.69 -39.42
N GLY A 180 -13.45 -16.80 -40.13
CA GLY A 180 -13.27 -16.89 -41.58
C GLY A 180 -14.31 -16.13 -42.43
N THR A 181 -15.22 -15.37 -41.83
CA THR A 181 -16.27 -14.60 -42.56
C THR A 181 -16.38 -13.14 -42.16
N ILE A 182 -15.57 -12.67 -41.21
CA ILE A 182 -15.54 -11.27 -40.81
C ILE A 182 -14.62 -10.56 -41.80
N ASP A 183 -15.18 -9.53 -42.44
CA ASP A 183 -14.55 -8.65 -43.42
C ASP A 183 -14.97 -7.24 -42.99
N THR A 184 -14.13 -6.63 -42.14
CA THR A 184 -14.44 -5.42 -41.37
C THR A 184 -14.55 -4.20 -42.28
N ASP A 185 -13.73 -4.11 -43.32
CA ASP A 185 -13.77 -3.00 -44.28
C ASP A 185 -14.67 -3.27 -45.50
N GLY A 186 -15.08 -4.52 -45.70
CA GLY A 186 -16.03 -4.94 -46.72
C GLY A 186 -15.42 -5.04 -48.12
N ASP A 187 -14.09 -5.23 -48.23
CA ASP A 187 -13.38 -5.30 -49.51
C ASP A 187 -13.46 -6.69 -50.18
N GLY A 188 -13.98 -7.69 -49.45
CA GLY A 188 -14.17 -9.06 -49.90
C GLY A 188 -13.10 -10.05 -49.43
N ILE A 189 -12.12 -9.61 -48.64
CA ILE A 189 -11.09 -10.44 -48.02
C ILE A 189 -11.34 -10.48 -46.50
N PRO A 190 -11.52 -11.66 -45.89
CA PRO A 190 -11.75 -11.73 -44.45
C PRO A 190 -10.55 -11.18 -43.66
N ASP A 191 -10.78 -10.54 -42.52
CA ASP A 191 -9.76 -9.90 -41.67
C ASP A 191 -8.56 -10.81 -41.39
N SER A 192 -8.83 -12.11 -41.15
CA SER A 192 -7.80 -13.15 -40.95
C SER A 192 -6.80 -13.33 -42.11
N SER A 193 -7.16 -12.86 -43.30
CA SER A 193 -6.41 -12.97 -44.55
C SER A 193 -6.15 -11.60 -45.20
N ASP A 194 -6.54 -10.52 -44.53
CA ASP A 194 -6.46 -9.16 -45.05
C ASP A 194 -5.17 -8.47 -44.58
N ALA A 195 -4.31 -8.15 -45.55
CA ALA A 195 -3.06 -7.44 -45.31
C ALA A 195 -3.26 -5.92 -45.10
N CYS A 196 -4.44 -5.39 -45.45
CA CYS A 196 -4.78 -3.98 -45.39
C CYS A 196 -6.20 -3.77 -44.78
N PRO A 197 -6.34 -3.91 -43.45
CA PRO A 197 -7.63 -4.01 -42.72
C PRO A 197 -8.53 -2.76 -42.73
N ASN A 198 -8.24 -1.75 -43.57
CA ASN A 198 -8.98 -0.49 -43.65
C ASN A 198 -9.03 0.04 -45.09
N THR A 199 -9.14 -0.87 -46.06
CA THR A 199 -9.27 -0.52 -47.46
C THR A 199 -10.55 0.31 -47.69
N PRO A 200 -10.46 1.49 -48.35
CA PRO A 200 -11.64 2.31 -48.59
C PRO A 200 -12.71 1.58 -49.43
N PRO A 201 -14.02 1.77 -49.13
CA PRO A 201 -15.08 1.08 -49.85
C PRO A 201 -15.04 1.30 -51.37
N GLY A 202 -15.07 0.19 -52.12
CA GLY A 202 -15.03 0.18 -53.58
C GLY A 202 -13.63 0.23 -54.21
N THR A 203 -12.58 0.24 -53.39
CA THR A 203 -11.22 -0.04 -53.86
C THR A 203 -11.14 -1.49 -54.31
N ALA A 204 -10.54 -1.74 -55.48
CA ALA A 204 -10.31 -3.10 -55.93
C ALA A 204 -9.03 -3.63 -55.27
N VAL A 205 -9.12 -4.80 -54.64
CA VAL A 205 -8.00 -5.45 -53.95
C VAL A 205 -7.56 -6.75 -54.62
N ASP A 206 -6.35 -7.20 -54.31
CA ASP A 206 -5.85 -8.52 -54.70
C ASP A 206 -6.30 -9.63 -53.73
N GLY A 207 -5.80 -10.86 -53.90
CA GLY A 207 -6.18 -12.00 -53.05
C GLY A 207 -5.68 -11.93 -51.60
N THR A 208 -4.97 -10.86 -51.23
CA THR A 208 -4.45 -10.60 -49.89
C THR A 208 -5.03 -9.34 -49.26
N GLY A 209 -6.01 -8.68 -49.89
CA GLY A 209 -6.63 -7.44 -49.37
C GLY A 209 -5.86 -6.16 -49.72
N ARG A 210 -4.78 -6.24 -50.49
CA ARG A 210 -4.02 -5.03 -50.88
C ARG A 210 -4.65 -4.32 -52.07
N PRO A 211 -4.68 -2.98 -52.09
CA PRO A 211 -5.14 -2.21 -53.26
C PRO A 211 -4.43 -2.63 -54.55
N ILE A 212 -5.17 -2.84 -55.64
CA ILE A 212 -4.57 -3.13 -56.95
C ILE A 212 -3.76 -1.91 -57.40
N GLY A 213 -2.43 -2.05 -57.36
CA GLY A 213 -1.50 -0.97 -57.67
C GLY A 213 -0.65 -0.52 -56.49
N ASP A 214 -0.88 -1.05 -55.29
CA ASP A 214 0.02 -0.97 -54.14
C ASP A 214 1.29 -1.81 -54.43
N PHE A 215 2.38 -1.15 -54.79
CA PHE A 215 3.65 -1.77 -55.17
C PHE A 215 4.74 -1.65 -54.09
N ASP A 216 4.58 -0.78 -53.08
CA ASP A 216 5.46 -0.73 -51.90
C ASP A 216 4.89 -1.42 -50.65
N PHE A 217 3.66 -1.91 -50.73
CA PHE A 217 2.97 -2.68 -49.71
C PHE A 217 2.59 -1.88 -48.46
N ASP A 218 2.24 -0.60 -48.62
CA ASP A 218 1.86 0.28 -47.50
C ASP A 218 0.34 0.54 -47.35
N CYS A 219 -0.48 -0.15 -48.14
CA CYS A 219 -1.95 -0.12 -48.09
C CYS A 219 -2.61 1.15 -48.62
N ASP A 220 -1.94 1.93 -49.48
CA ASP A 220 -2.61 2.90 -50.31
C ASP A 220 -2.22 2.81 -51.80
N THR A 221 -2.69 3.76 -52.61
CA THR A 221 -2.25 3.87 -54.00
C THR A 221 -1.89 5.32 -54.28
N ASP A 222 -0.60 5.63 -54.37
CA ASP A 222 -0.12 7.00 -54.46
C ASP A 222 1.00 7.22 -55.50
N LEU A 223 1.77 8.30 -55.33
CA LEU A 223 2.86 8.64 -56.25
C LEU A 223 4.11 7.75 -56.08
N VAL A 224 4.28 7.14 -54.91
CA VAL A 224 5.36 6.20 -54.60
C VAL A 224 5.15 4.90 -55.37
N ASP A 225 3.91 4.38 -55.40
CA ASP A 225 3.55 3.23 -56.23
C ASP A 225 3.81 3.46 -57.71
N TYR A 226 3.39 4.64 -58.20
CA TYR A 226 3.60 5.02 -59.58
C TYR A 226 5.09 5.13 -59.91
N ALA A 227 5.89 5.64 -58.99
CA ALA A 227 7.34 5.72 -59.15
C ALA A 227 7.97 4.32 -59.22
N ILE A 228 7.52 3.38 -58.38
CA ILE A 228 7.99 1.99 -58.39
C ILE A 228 7.60 1.32 -59.71
N PHE A 229 6.36 1.48 -60.15
CA PHE A 229 5.86 0.97 -61.42
C PHE A 229 6.70 1.47 -62.60
N ILE A 230 6.98 2.77 -62.70
CA ILE A 230 7.82 3.33 -63.78
C ILE A 230 9.27 2.85 -63.69
N SER A 231 9.82 2.76 -62.47
CA SER A 231 11.21 2.36 -62.27
C SER A 231 11.48 0.92 -62.75
N GLY A 232 10.47 0.04 -62.69
CA GLY A 232 10.50 -1.33 -63.19
C GLY A 232 10.56 -1.46 -64.73
N PHE A 233 10.23 -0.41 -65.49
CA PHE A 233 10.21 -0.43 -66.96
C PHE A 233 11.49 0.10 -67.63
N THR A 234 12.56 0.36 -66.89
CA THR A 234 13.84 0.85 -67.48
C THR A 234 14.78 -0.25 -67.99
N GLY A 235 14.23 -1.39 -68.43
CA GLY A 235 14.98 -2.40 -69.19
C GLY A 235 15.26 -1.92 -70.63
N PRO A 236 16.46 -2.14 -71.20
CA PRO A 236 16.81 -1.59 -72.50
C PRO A 236 15.95 -2.18 -73.63
N LEU A 237 15.40 -1.29 -74.47
CA LEU A 237 14.68 -1.60 -75.71
C LEU A 237 15.56 -2.32 -76.75
#